data_AF-A0A0B4JDD6-F1
#
_entry.id   AF-A0A0B4JDD6-F1
#
_cell.length_a   1.000
_cell.length_b   1.000
_cell.length_c   1.000
_cell.angle_alpha   90.00
_cell.angle_beta   90.00
_cell.angle_gamma   90.00
#
_symmetry.space_group_name_H-M   'P 1'
#
loop_
_entity.id
_entity.type
_entity.pdbx_description
1 polymer ?
#
loop_
_entity_poly.entity_id
_entity_poly.type
_entity_poly.pdbx_seq_one_letter_code
_entity_poly.pdbx_strand_id
1 'polypeptide(L)'
;MNSLIVIFGFLFISTQIVATTESECPEICLAIYSPVCEEAMINGKLVRCLFSNSCEAGRSACLHEINWRQKEGKCETSPDHLCRQYLSSKNITSKVS
;
A
#
# COMPACT_ATOMS: atom_id res chain seq x y z
N MET A 1 49.27 16.95 -9.75
CA MET A 1 48.54 15.75 -10.26
C MET A 1 47.85 14.91 -9.17
N ASN A 2 47.91 15.27 -7.89
CA ASN A 2 47.28 14.47 -6.82
C ASN A 2 45.83 14.89 -6.48
N SER A 3 45.44 16.11 -6.87
CA SER A 3 44.13 16.69 -6.51
C SER A 3 42.95 16.11 -7.31
N LEU A 4 43.19 15.56 -8.51
CA LEU A 4 42.12 15.03 -9.36
C LEU A 4 41.67 13.62 -8.91
N ILE A 5 42.60 12.83 -8.37
CA ILE A 5 42.34 11.45 -7.91
C ILE A 5 41.35 11.45 -6.73
N VAL A 6 41.45 12.45 -5.85
CA VAL A 6 40.56 12.60 -4.68
C VAL A 6 39.13 12.96 -5.11
N ILE A 7 38.98 13.80 -6.14
CA ILE A 7 37.67 14.22 -6.67
C ILE A 7 36.97 13.05 -7.38
N PHE A 8 37.71 12.29 -8.21
CA PHE A 8 37.18 11.10 -8.86
C PHE A 8 36.78 10.01 -7.85
N GLY A 9 37.52 9.86 -6.74
CA GLY A 9 37.16 8.95 -5.64
C GLY A 9 35.87 9.34 -4.92
N PHE A 10 35.64 10.65 -4.70
CA PHE A 10 34.42 11.15 -4.06
C PHE A 10 33.18 10.98 -4.96
N LEU A 11 33.35 11.17 -6.27
CA LEU A 11 32.28 10.97 -7.25
C LEU A 11 31.88 9.48 -7.40
N PHE A 12 32.84 8.55 -7.28
CA PHE A 12 32.56 7.11 -7.37
C PHE A 12 31.84 6.55 -6.13
N ILE A 13 31.97 7.19 -4.97
CA ILE A 13 31.23 6.79 -3.75
C ILE A 13 29.79 7.33 -3.78
N SER A 14 29.57 8.45 -4.48
CA SER A 14 28.27 9.11 -4.57
C SER A 14 27.25 8.34 -5.42
N THR A 15 27.71 7.46 -6.32
CA THR A 15 26.86 6.79 -7.32
C THR A 15 26.27 5.44 -6.89
N GLN A 16 26.58 4.92 -5.69
CA GLN A 16 26.21 3.54 -5.32
C GLN A 16 24.99 3.40 -4.38
N ILE A 17 24.14 4.42 -4.24
CA ILE A 17 22.98 4.37 -3.32
C ILE A 17 21.67 4.73 -4.03
N VAL A 18 21.32 4.01 -5.10
CA VAL A 18 19.92 3.94 -5.58
C VAL A 18 19.65 2.52 -6.08
N ALA A 19 19.53 1.59 -5.13
CA ALA A 19 18.82 0.33 -5.35
C ALA A 19 17.49 0.42 -4.60
N THR A 20 16.62 1.35 -5.01
CA THR A 20 15.21 1.28 -4.64
C THR A 20 14.60 0.19 -5.51
N THR A 21 14.50 -1.03 -4.98
CA THR A 21 13.48 -1.96 -5.45
C THR A 21 12.17 -1.19 -5.40
N GLU A 22 11.62 -0.78 -6.55
CA GLU A 22 10.21 -0.40 -6.63
C GLU A 22 9.46 -1.58 -6.02
N SER A 23 9.03 -1.43 -4.78
CA SER A 23 8.36 -2.50 -4.06
C SER A 23 7.00 -2.61 -4.69
N GLU A 24 6.88 -3.49 -5.69
CA GLU A 24 5.62 -3.85 -6.30
C GLU A 24 4.63 -4.19 -5.17
N CYS A 25 3.42 -3.62 -5.26
CA CYS A 25 2.39 -3.87 -4.26
C CYS A 25 2.10 -5.37 -4.17
N PRO A 26 1.84 -5.92 -2.97
CA PRO A 26 1.60 -7.35 -2.82
C PRO A 26 0.46 -7.81 -3.74
N GLU A 27 0.73 -8.77 -4.63
CA GLU A 27 -0.27 -9.23 -5.60
C GLU A 27 -1.32 -10.18 -4.98
N ILE A 28 -0.93 -10.84 -3.89
CA ILE A 28 -1.66 -11.94 -3.25
C ILE A 28 -1.73 -11.68 -1.75
N CYS A 29 -2.95 -11.81 -1.20
CA CYS A 29 -3.20 -11.90 0.22
C CYS A 29 -3.85 -13.24 0.54
N LEU A 30 -3.54 -13.82 1.70
CA LEU A 30 -4.21 -15.04 2.17
C LEU A 30 -5.69 -14.74 2.43
N ALA A 31 -6.56 -15.69 2.08
CA ALA A 31 -8.01 -15.60 2.29
C ALA A 31 -8.41 -15.85 3.77
N ILE A 32 -7.68 -15.26 4.70
CA ILE A 32 -7.97 -15.31 6.15
C ILE A 32 -8.89 -14.14 6.46
N TYR A 33 -10.06 -14.41 7.04
CA TYR A 33 -10.99 -13.36 7.48
C TYR A 33 -10.59 -12.89 8.89
N SER A 34 -10.04 -11.69 8.98
CA SER A 34 -9.66 -11.01 10.22
C SER A 34 -9.84 -9.50 9.99
N PRO A 35 -11.09 -9.00 10.03
CA PRO A 35 -11.42 -7.72 9.43
C PRO A 35 -10.78 -6.54 10.18
N VAL A 36 -10.32 -5.56 9.41
CA VAL A 36 -9.75 -4.31 9.94
C VAL A 36 -10.51 -3.11 9.41
N CYS A 37 -10.81 -2.17 10.30
CA CYS A 37 -11.45 -0.92 9.92
C CYS A 37 -10.37 0.12 9.67
N GLU A 38 -10.28 0.60 8.44
CA GLU A 38 -9.31 1.60 8.03
C GLU A 38 -10.04 2.88 7.66
N GLU A 39 -9.41 4.02 7.94
CA GLU A 39 -9.91 5.33 7.56
C GLU A 39 -8.87 6.19 6.87
N ALA A 40 -9.29 6.98 5.90
CA ALA A 40 -8.44 7.92 5.18
C ALA A 40 -9.24 9.13 4.70
N MET A 41 -8.53 10.24 4.47
CA MET A 41 -9.09 11.42 3.81
C MET A 41 -8.96 11.26 2.30
N ILE A 42 -10.09 11.10 1.60
CA ILE A 42 -10.14 10.89 0.15
C ILE A 42 -11.01 11.99 -0.44
N ASN A 43 -10.43 12.81 -1.32
CA ASN A 43 -11.13 13.96 -1.93
C ASN A 43 -11.80 14.87 -0.87
N GLY A 44 -11.12 15.09 0.26
CA GLY A 44 -11.60 15.91 1.37
C GLY A 44 -12.68 15.27 2.25
N LYS A 45 -13.06 14.01 2.00
CA LYS A 45 -14.04 13.27 2.81
C LYS A 45 -13.36 12.18 3.63
N LEU A 46 -13.77 12.03 4.88
CA LEU A 46 -13.36 10.88 5.70
C LEU A 46 -14.07 9.64 5.17
N VAL A 47 -13.31 8.70 4.62
CA VAL A 47 -13.79 7.41 4.13
C VAL A 47 -13.32 6.33 5.09
N ARG A 48 -14.26 5.48 5.52
CA ARG A 48 -14.02 4.35 6.42
C ARG A 48 -14.42 3.06 5.73
N CYS A 49 -13.47 2.15 5.54
CA CYS A 49 -13.70 0.88 4.87
C CYS A 49 -13.31 -0.28 5.77
N LEU A 50 -14.09 -1.36 5.68
CA LEU A 50 -13.82 -2.61 6.39
C LEU A 50 -13.13 -3.56 5.43
N PHE A 51 -11.83 -3.77 5.62
CA PHE A 51 -11.05 -4.73 4.85
C PHE A 51 -11.18 -6.13 5.44
N SER A 52 -11.11 -7.17 4.60
CA SER A 52 -11.21 -8.57 5.04
C SER A 52 -10.06 -9.00 5.94
N ASN A 53 -8.87 -8.40 5.74
CA ASN A 53 -7.69 -8.52 6.59
C ASN A 53 -6.69 -7.38 6.35
N SER A 54 -5.67 -7.30 7.21
CA SER A 54 -4.61 -6.29 7.14
C SER A 54 -3.77 -6.34 5.87
N CYS A 55 -3.61 -7.52 5.25
CA CYS A 55 -2.93 -7.63 3.97
C CYS A 55 -3.70 -6.91 2.86
N GLU A 56 -5.02 -7.13 2.78
CA GLU A 56 -5.86 -6.45 1.77
C GLU A 56 -5.91 -4.93 2.01
N ALA A 57 -5.91 -4.48 3.27
CA ALA A 57 -5.74 -3.06 3.61
C ALA A 57 -4.40 -2.50 3.14
N GLY A 58 -3.28 -3.16 3.43
CA GLY A 58 -1.94 -2.74 3.00
C GLY A 58 -1.76 -2.78 1.48
N ARG A 59 -2.34 -3.79 0.82
CA ARG A 59 -2.40 -3.89 -0.63
C ARG A 59 -3.16 -2.72 -1.24
N SER A 60 -4.30 -2.37 -0.66
CA SER A 60 -5.10 -1.21 -1.07
C SER A 60 -4.36 0.11 -0.87
N ALA A 61 -3.70 0.28 0.28
CA ALA A 61 -2.85 1.45 0.55
C ALA A 61 -1.79 1.63 -0.53
N CYS A 62 -1.11 0.55 -0.89
CA CYS A 62 -0.06 0.56 -1.91
C CYS A 62 -0.62 0.85 -3.32
N LEU A 63 -1.64 0.11 -3.75
CA LEU A 63 -2.18 0.22 -5.12
C LEU A 63 -2.85 1.56 -5.42
N HIS A 64 -3.43 2.20 -4.40
CA HIS A 64 -4.16 3.46 -4.55
C HIS A 64 -3.43 4.67 -3.98
N GLU A 65 -2.20 4.48 -3.47
CA GLU A 65 -1.42 5.52 -2.79
C GLU A 65 -2.20 6.19 -1.63
N ILE A 66 -2.96 5.37 -0.89
CA ILE A 66 -3.78 5.84 0.24
C ILE A 66 -3.08 5.53 1.55
N ASN A 67 -2.93 6.56 2.39
CA ASN A 67 -2.48 6.38 3.76
C ASN A 67 -3.65 5.99 4.67
N TRP A 68 -4.04 4.71 4.59
CA TRP A 68 -5.01 4.11 5.51
C TRP A 68 -4.50 4.18 6.95
N ARG A 69 -5.40 4.52 7.87
CA ARG A 69 -5.13 4.49 9.31
C ARG A 69 -6.14 3.60 9.99
N GLN A 70 -5.65 2.70 10.83
CA GLN A 70 -6.52 1.82 11.57
C GLN A 70 -7.40 2.64 12.51
N LYS A 71 -8.71 2.51 12.35
CA LYS A 71 -9.70 3.12 13.24
C LYS A 71 -9.89 2.20 14.44
N GLU A 72 -9.67 2.73 15.64
CA GLU A 72 -10.01 2.02 16.87
C GLU A 72 -11.51 2.08 17.20
N GLY A 73 -11.99 1.04 17.89
CA GLY A 73 -13.37 0.94 18.35
C GLY A 73 -14.38 0.54 17.26
N LYS A 74 -15.61 1.04 17.35
CA LYS A 74 -16.71 0.64 16.46
C LYS A 74 -16.45 1.11 15.03
N CYS A 75 -16.46 0.20 14.06
CA CYS A 75 -16.36 0.59 12.64
C CYS A 75 -17.69 1.13 12.13
N GLU A 76 -17.71 2.41 11.75
CA GLU A 76 -18.86 3.04 11.07
C GLU A 76 -18.44 3.20 9.62
N THR A 77 -18.78 2.22 8.79
CA THR A 77 -18.34 2.19 7.40
C THR A 77 -19.02 3.28 6.60
N SER A 78 -18.27 3.88 5.67
CA SER A 78 -18.84 4.72 4.64
C SER A 78 -19.76 3.89 3.72
N PRO A 79 -20.72 4.52 3.02
CA PRO A 79 -21.53 3.83 2.03
C PRO A 79 -20.70 2.99 1.05
N ASP A 80 -21.14 1.78 0.73
CA ASP A 80 -20.38 0.78 -0.03
C ASP A 80 -19.78 1.30 -1.34
N HIS A 81 -20.46 2.21 -2.03
CA HIS A 81 -19.98 2.79 -3.29
C HIS A 81 -18.66 3.57 -3.14
N LEU A 82 -18.34 4.09 -1.95
CA LEU A 82 -17.07 4.77 -1.68
C LEU A 82 -15.92 3.78 -1.43
N CYS A 83 -16.23 2.61 -0.87
CA CYS A 83 -15.24 1.60 -0.52
C CYS A 83 -14.98 0.57 -1.62
N ARG A 84 -15.95 0.34 -2.51
CA ARG A 84 -15.92 -0.72 -3.53
C ARG A 84 -14.63 -0.74 -4.36
N GLN A 85 -14.11 0.43 -4.72
CA GLN A 85 -12.90 0.53 -5.53
C GLN A 85 -11.61 0.16 -4.77
N TYR A 86 -11.62 0.29 -3.43
CA TYR A 86 -10.47 0.04 -2.56
C TYR A 86 -10.46 -1.38 -2.01
N LEU A 87 -11.65 -1.99 -1.91
CA LEU A 87 -11.81 -3.36 -1.48
C LEU A 87 -11.50 -4.28 -2.66
N SER A 88 -10.55 -5.20 -2.46
CA SER A 88 -10.19 -6.21 -3.46
C SER A 88 -11.39 -7.13 -3.72
N SER A 89 -12.21 -6.79 -4.71
CA SER A 89 -13.22 -7.69 -5.27
C SER A 89 -12.54 -8.64 -6.26
N LYS A 90 -11.63 -9.50 -5.78
CA LYS A 90 -11.33 -10.71 -6.53
C LYS A 90 -12.48 -11.67 -6.23
N ASN A 91 -13.44 -11.72 -7.16
CA ASN A 91 -14.28 -12.88 -7.38
C ASN A 91 -13.35 -14.11 -7.41
N ILE A 92 -13.27 -14.85 -6.30
CA ILE A 92 -12.63 -16.16 -6.25
C ILE A 92 -13.58 -17.13 -6.96
N THR A 93 -13.67 -17.01 -8.27
CA THR A 93 -14.38 -17.94 -9.16
C THR A 93 -13.64 -18.21 -10.48
N SER A 94 -12.38 -17.76 -10.65
CA SER A 94 -11.66 -17.90 -11.94
C SER A 94 -10.31 -18.64 -11.91
N LYS A 95 -9.92 -19.36 -10.86
CA LYS A 95 -8.63 -20.10 -10.82
C LYS A 95 -8.68 -21.49 -10.17
N VAL A 96 -9.84 -22.14 -10.17
CA VAL A 96 -9.97 -23.57 -9.85
C VAL A 96 -10.83 -24.23 -10.92
N SER A 97 -10.22 -24.52 -12.07
CA SER A 97 -10.53 -25.67 -12.92
C SER A 97 -9.44 -25.87 -13.95
#